data_AF-A0AAF1BSG8-F1
#
_entry.id   AF-A0AAF1BSG8-F1
#
_cell.length_a   1.000
_cell.length_b   1.000
_cell.length_c   1.000
_cell.angle_alpha   90.00
_cell.angle_beta   90.00
_cell.angle_gamma   90.00
#
_symmetry.space_group_name_H-M   'P 1'
#
loop_
_entity.id
_entity.type
_entity.pdbx_description
1 polymer ?
#
loop_
_entity_poly.entity_id
_entity_poly.type
_entity_poly.pdbx_seq_one_letter_code
_entity_poly.pdbx_strand_id
1 'polypeptide(L)'
;MAIEETSTSLFSTFTSFFLPTAHAEEPSPEASEEVPAAEPEAEAEEPAEEPAEEEEEEEEEPEDQAPAIREDCEQNECKEPAKHFKHCADKVEAGKGWHGEDCVEELFHLMHCVDACAAPKLFKKLA
;
A
#
# COMPACT_ATOMS: atom_id res chain seq x y z
N MET A 1 -4.48 -41.84 32.44
CA MET A 1 -3.27 -41.01 32.63
C MET A 1 -2.85 -40.55 31.25
N ALA A 2 -2.93 -39.25 31.03
CA ALA A 2 -2.71 -38.64 29.73
C ALA A 2 -1.20 -38.36 29.50
N ILE A 3 -0.85 -38.29 28.22
CA ILE A 3 0.26 -37.57 27.58
C ILE A 3 1.71 -37.98 27.89
N GLU A 4 2.19 -38.93 27.08
CA GLU A 4 3.54 -38.92 26.51
C GLU A 4 3.69 -37.71 25.58
N GLU A 5 4.18 -36.56 26.05
CA GLU A 5 4.42 -35.38 25.18
C GLU A 5 5.81 -34.73 25.39
N THR A 6 6.79 -35.49 25.87
CA THR A 6 8.14 -34.96 26.14
C THR A 6 9.05 -34.93 24.89
N SER A 7 8.60 -35.35 23.71
CA SER A 7 9.48 -35.51 22.53
C SER A 7 9.29 -34.45 21.42
N THR A 8 8.16 -33.77 21.31
CA THR A 8 7.88 -32.83 20.21
C THR A 8 8.39 -31.40 20.48
N SER A 9 8.67 -31.06 21.74
CA SER A 9 9.10 -29.72 22.20
C SER A 9 10.44 -29.25 21.60
N LEU A 10 11.36 -30.18 21.32
CA LEU A 10 12.68 -29.84 20.75
C LEU A 10 12.61 -29.46 19.26
N PHE A 11 11.67 -30.05 18.50
CA PHE A 11 11.49 -29.74 17.07
C PHE A 11 10.84 -28.37 16.85
N SER A 12 9.95 -27.98 17.76
CA SER A 12 9.30 -26.66 17.75
C SER A 12 10.29 -25.53 18.03
N THR A 13 11.29 -25.75 18.89
CA THR A 13 12.25 -24.70 19.26
C THR A 13 13.31 -24.46 18.17
N PHE A 14 13.63 -25.48 17.36
CA PHE A 14 14.64 -25.35 16.30
C PHE A 14 14.13 -24.66 15.03
N THR A 15 12.84 -24.79 14.70
CA THR A 15 12.27 -24.14 13.51
C THR A 15 12.06 -22.63 13.72
N SER A 16 11.81 -22.19 14.94
CA SER A 16 11.76 -20.76 15.31
C SER A 16 13.11 -20.03 15.21
N PHE A 17 14.25 -20.73 15.18
CA PHE A 17 15.58 -20.13 14.99
C PHE A 17 15.86 -19.72 13.52
N PHE A 18 15.13 -20.30 12.55
CA PHE A 18 15.40 -20.11 11.11
C PHE A 18 14.36 -19.27 10.35
N LEU A 19 13.19 -18.96 10.92
CA LEU A 19 12.26 -17.99 10.33
C LEU A 19 12.12 -16.75 11.22
N PRO A 20 12.42 -15.54 10.70
CA PRO A 20 12.18 -14.32 11.46
C PRO A 20 10.67 -14.17 11.76
N THR A 21 10.34 -14.02 13.04
CA THR A 21 8.98 -13.75 13.51
C THR A 21 8.63 -12.28 13.25
N ALA A 22 7.64 -12.02 12.41
CA ALA A 22 7.09 -10.67 12.21
C ALA A 22 5.92 -10.45 13.19
N HIS A 23 6.00 -9.40 14.01
CA HIS A 23 4.94 -8.97 14.91
C HIS A 23 3.98 -8.01 14.19
N ALA A 24 2.68 -8.23 14.28
CA ALA A 24 1.67 -7.21 14.03
C ALA A 24 0.66 -7.22 15.19
N GLU A 25 0.46 -6.04 15.76
CA GLU A 25 -0.20 -5.71 17.02
C GLU A 25 -1.70 -6.09 17.04
N GLU A 26 -2.16 -6.77 18.10
CA GLU A 26 -3.59 -6.91 18.43
C GLU A 26 -3.92 -6.00 19.63
N PRO A 27 -4.95 -5.14 19.56
CA PRO A 27 -5.30 -4.22 20.63
C PRO A 27 -6.12 -4.96 21.72
N SER A 28 -5.59 -5.00 22.94
CA SER A 28 -6.34 -5.46 24.13
C SER A 28 -7.06 -4.28 24.81
N PRO A 29 -8.33 -4.42 25.20
CA PRO A 29 -9.16 -3.34 25.71
C PRO A 29 -9.02 -3.14 27.24
N GLU A 30 -9.23 -1.89 27.65
CA GLU A 30 -9.66 -1.40 28.98
C GLU A 30 -8.65 -1.33 30.13
N ALA A 31 -8.13 -0.11 30.36
CA ALA A 31 -7.86 0.42 31.70
C ALA A 31 -8.12 1.93 31.71
N SER A 32 -9.28 2.31 32.26
CA SER A 32 -9.72 3.68 32.55
C SER A 32 -9.15 4.12 33.91
N GLU A 33 -8.59 5.34 34.02
CA GLU A 33 -9.06 6.41 34.93
C GLU A 33 -8.16 7.67 34.92
N GLU A 34 -8.80 8.79 34.56
CA GLU A 34 -8.69 10.20 35.02
C GLU A 34 -7.44 11.08 34.82
N VAL A 35 -7.57 12.11 33.96
CA VAL A 35 -7.35 13.56 34.29
C VAL A 35 -8.05 14.47 33.24
N PRO A 36 -8.46 15.71 33.59
CA PRO A 36 -9.80 16.24 33.29
C PRO A 36 -9.90 17.15 32.06
N ALA A 37 -11.14 17.29 31.59
CA ALA A 37 -11.59 18.18 30.53
C ALA A 37 -11.62 19.67 30.94
N ALA A 38 -11.20 20.56 30.02
CA ALA A 38 -11.88 21.82 29.69
C ALA A 38 -11.10 22.61 28.61
N GLU A 39 -11.69 22.72 27.42
CA GLU A 39 -11.57 23.91 26.54
C GLU A 39 -12.96 24.60 26.53
N PRO A 40 -13.09 25.91 26.21
CA PRO A 40 -13.00 26.38 24.82
C PRO A 40 -12.37 27.77 24.58
N GLU A 41 -11.84 27.87 23.35
CA GLU A 41 -11.57 28.99 22.42
C GLU A 41 -12.07 30.42 22.73
N ALA A 42 -11.25 31.43 22.38
CA ALA A 42 -11.52 32.42 21.30
C ALA A 42 -10.48 33.59 21.22
N GLU A 43 -9.89 33.72 20.02
CA GLU A 43 -9.35 34.88 19.26
C GLU A 43 -8.99 36.23 19.93
N ALA A 44 -7.80 36.78 19.63
CA ALA A 44 -7.59 37.82 18.60
C ALA A 44 -6.33 38.74 18.82
N GLU A 45 -5.71 39.09 17.68
CA GLU A 45 -4.84 40.25 17.35
C GLU A 45 -3.28 40.13 17.41
N GLU A 46 -2.72 40.19 16.19
CA GLU A 46 -1.34 40.52 15.73
C GLU A 46 -0.94 42.01 16.00
N PRO A 47 0.28 42.56 15.71
CA PRO A 47 1.32 42.10 14.75
C PRO A 47 2.83 42.37 15.08
N ALA A 48 3.68 41.98 14.11
CA ALA A 48 4.98 42.53 13.69
C ALA A 48 6.29 42.10 14.41
N GLU A 49 7.14 41.34 13.71
CA GLU A 49 8.36 41.80 12.98
C GLU A 49 9.16 40.59 12.47
N GLU A 50 9.63 40.64 11.22
CA GLU A 50 10.57 39.67 10.62
C GLU A 50 11.95 39.73 11.30
N PRO A 51 12.74 38.64 11.28
CA PRO A 51 13.67 38.49 10.16
C PRO A 51 13.83 37.05 9.67
N ALA A 52 14.04 36.94 8.35
CA ALA A 52 14.92 35.99 7.68
C ALA A 52 15.01 34.57 8.30
N GLU A 53 14.13 33.69 7.87
CA GLU A 53 14.46 32.27 7.74
C GLU A 53 14.47 31.93 6.26
N GLU A 54 15.62 31.41 5.88
CA GLU A 54 16.06 30.85 4.60
C GLU A 54 14.91 30.49 3.64
N GLU A 55 14.94 31.07 2.43
CA GLU A 55 14.45 30.37 1.25
C GLU A 55 15.26 29.07 1.16
N GLU A 56 14.79 28.01 1.82
CA GLU A 56 15.06 26.66 1.34
C GLU A 56 14.49 26.64 -0.08
N GLU A 57 15.36 26.81 -1.07
CA GLU A 57 15.13 26.25 -2.39
C GLU A 57 14.85 24.75 -2.14
N GLU A 58 13.58 24.38 -1.98
CA GLU A 58 13.14 23.00 -2.09
C GLU A 58 13.64 22.53 -3.46
N GLU A 59 14.76 21.80 -3.47
CA GLU A 59 15.24 21.11 -4.65
C GLU A 59 14.07 20.24 -5.12
N GLU A 60 13.42 20.63 -6.21
CA GLU A 60 12.30 19.91 -6.79
C GLU A 60 12.76 18.47 -7.06
N GLU A 61 12.30 17.52 -6.23
CA GLU A 61 12.72 16.14 -6.33
C GLU A 61 12.34 15.63 -7.74
N PRO A 62 13.26 14.98 -8.48
CA PRO A 62 12.94 14.49 -9.81
C PRO A 62 11.74 13.52 -9.75
N GLU A 63 10.66 13.86 -10.44
CA GLU A 63 9.45 13.03 -10.49
C GLU A 63 9.76 11.60 -10.98
N ASP A 64 9.12 10.59 -10.36
CA ASP A 64 9.17 9.22 -10.86
C ASP A 64 8.49 9.14 -12.23
N GLN A 65 9.25 8.74 -13.25
CA GLN A 65 8.75 8.59 -14.61
C GLN A 65 7.95 7.28 -14.80
N ALA A 66 7.99 6.35 -13.85
CA ALA A 66 7.33 5.05 -13.98
C ALA A 66 5.80 5.13 -14.12
N PRO A 67 5.06 5.94 -13.34
CA PRO A 67 3.61 6.07 -13.47
C PRO A 67 3.19 6.55 -14.85
N ALA A 68 3.79 7.63 -15.35
CA ALA A 68 3.48 8.18 -16.68
C ALA A 68 3.75 7.18 -17.81
N ILE A 69 4.84 6.40 -17.73
CA ILE A 69 5.17 5.37 -18.72
C ILE A 69 4.18 4.19 -18.65
N ARG A 70 3.78 3.77 -17.45
CA ARG A 70 2.82 2.67 -17.26
C ARG A 70 1.43 3.06 -17.74
N GLU A 71 1.00 4.29 -17.47
CA GLU A 71 -0.26 4.85 -17.98
C GLU A 71 -0.29 4.96 -19.50
N ASP A 72 0.80 5.42 -20.14
CA ASP A 72 0.94 5.42 -21.60
C ASP A 72 0.78 4.01 -22.17
N CYS A 73 1.46 3.02 -21.57
CA CYS A 73 1.36 1.62 -21.98
C CYS A 73 -0.06 1.05 -21.80
N GLU A 74 -0.74 1.35 -20.69
CA GLU A 74 -2.14 0.96 -20.48
C GLU A 74 -3.06 1.57 -21.55
N GLN A 75 -2.90 2.88 -21.78
CA GLN A 75 -3.74 3.65 -22.70
C GLN A 75 -3.46 3.36 -24.15
N ASN A 76 -2.33 2.74 -24.52
CA ASN A 76 -1.92 2.47 -25.89
C ASN A 76 -1.79 0.98 -26.19
N GLU A 77 -0.61 0.39 -25.95
CA GLU A 77 -0.31 -0.99 -26.32
C GLU A 77 -1.21 -2.01 -25.61
N CYS A 78 -1.72 -1.68 -24.42
CA CYS A 78 -2.47 -2.59 -23.54
C CYS A 78 -3.97 -2.23 -23.39
N LYS A 79 -4.55 -1.53 -24.38
CA LYS A 79 -5.98 -1.13 -24.38
C LYS A 79 -6.96 -2.30 -24.17
N GLU A 80 -6.73 -3.42 -24.84
CA GLU A 80 -7.63 -4.59 -24.76
C GLU A 80 -7.64 -5.24 -23.36
N PRO A 81 -6.50 -5.66 -22.79
CA PRO A 81 -6.52 -6.20 -21.43
C PRO A 81 -6.99 -5.17 -20.39
N ALA A 82 -6.71 -3.88 -20.59
CA ALA A 82 -7.25 -2.81 -19.73
C ALA A 82 -8.78 -2.74 -19.79
N LYS A 83 -9.37 -2.89 -20.97
CA LYS A 83 -10.82 -2.93 -21.17
C LYS A 83 -11.44 -4.17 -20.52
N HIS A 84 -10.80 -5.33 -20.64
CA HIS A 84 -11.26 -6.56 -19.99
C HIS A 84 -11.25 -6.44 -18.47
N PHE A 85 -10.17 -5.89 -17.91
CA PHE A 85 -10.06 -5.63 -16.47
C PHE A 85 -11.17 -4.68 -15.99
N LYS A 86 -11.35 -3.53 -16.67
CA LYS A 86 -12.41 -2.55 -16.33
C LYS A 86 -13.81 -3.17 -16.43
N HIS A 87 -14.07 -3.96 -17.47
CA HIS A 87 -15.33 -4.67 -17.60
C HIS A 87 -15.58 -5.69 -16.47
N CYS A 88 -14.53 -6.43 -16.06
CA CYS A 88 -14.65 -7.33 -14.91
C CYS A 88 -14.95 -6.55 -13.63
N ALA A 89 -14.19 -5.48 -13.36
CA ALA A 89 -14.35 -4.65 -12.17
C ALA A 89 -15.78 -4.07 -12.09
N ASP A 90 -16.26 -3.44 -13.17
CA ASP A 90 -17.62 -2.89 -13.27
C ASP A 90 -18.70 -3.96 -13.00
N LYS A 91 -18.49 -5.20 -13.49
CA LYS A 91 -19.42 -6.30 -13.31
C LYS A 91 -19.46 -6.80 -11.85
N VAL A 92 -18.28 -6.94 -11.23
CA VAL A 92 -18.14 -7.36 -9.82
C VAL A 92 -18.71 -6.29 -8.90
N GLU A 93 -18.35 -5.03 -9.09
CA GLU A 93 -18.87 -3.89 -8.32
C GLU A 93 -20.39 -3.73 -8.45
N ALA A 94 -20.94 -3.99 -9.64
CA ALA A 94 -22.39 -3.96 -9.85
C ALA A 94 -23.13 -5.17 -9.25
N GLY A 95 -22.44 -6.12 -8.62
CA GLY A 95 -23.03 -7.36 -8.09
C GLY A 95 -23.59 -8.27 -9.19
N LYS A 96 -23.14 -8.09 -10.44
CA LYS A 96 -23.53 -8.89 -11.61
C LYS A 96 -22.56 -10.04 -11.87
N GLY A 97 -21.50 -10.13 -11.08
CA GLY A 97 -20.59 -11.25 -11.07
C GLY A 97 -21.18 -12.50 -10.40
N TRP A 98 -20.51 -13.63 -10.55
CA TRP A 98 -20.86 -14.84 -9.82
C TRP A 98 -20.34 -14.80 -8.38
N HIS A 99 -20.87 -15.68 -7.51
CA HIS A 99 -20.52 -15.64 -6.08
C HIS A 99 -19.05 -15.97 -5.85
N GLY A 100 -18.27 -15.00 -5.39
CA GLY A 100 -16.82 -15.13 -5.20
C GLY A 100 -16.00 -14.84 -6.46
N GLU A 101 -16.61 -14.20 -7.47
CA GLU A 101 -15.87 -13.69 -8.61
C GLU A 101 -14.89 -12.59 -8.18
N ASP A 102 -13.64 -12.71 -8.63
CA ASP A 102 -12.62 -11.68 -8.57
C ASP A 102 -12.09 -11.38 -9.99
N CYS A 103 -11.32 -10.30 -10.12
CA CYS A 103 -10.75 -9.85 -11.40
C CYS A 103 -9.22 -10.00 -11.45
N VAL A 104 -8.67 -10.93 -10.66
CA VAL A 104 -7.20 -11.10 -10.55
C VAL A 104 -6.62 -11.66 -11.85
N GLU A 105 -7.36 -12.50 -12.56
CA GLU A 105 -6.94 -12.99 -13.87
C GLU A 105 -6.80 -11.83 -14.88
N GLU A 106 -7.81 -10.98 -15.02
CA GLU A 106 -7.76 -9.84 -15.93
C GLU A 106 -6.69 -8.83 -15.51
N LEU A 107 -6.49 -8.63 -14.21
CA LEU A 107 -5.39 -7.82 -13.68
C LEU A 107 -4.03 -8.37 -14.11
N PHE A 108 -3.80 -9.69 -14.02
CA PHE A 108 -2.55 -10.28 -14.46
C PHE A 108 -2.33 -10.14 -15.97
N HIS A 109 -3.38 -10.23 -16.79
CA HIS A 109 -3.26 -9.96 -18.22
C HIS A 109 -2.88 -8.50 -18.51
N LEU A 110 -3.49 -7.55 -17.78
CA LEU A 110 -3.16 -6.13 -17.89
C LEU A 110 -1.71 -5.86 -17.47
N MET A 111 -1.34 -6.30 -16.26
CA MET A 111 0.01 -6.09 -15.71
C MET A 111 1.08 -6.74 -16.56
N HIS A 112 0.86 -7.97 -17.04
CA HIS A 112 1.80 -8.64 -17.94
C HIS A 112 2.07 -7.83 -19.21
N CYS A 113 1.01 -7.27 -19.82
CA CYS A 113 1.17 -6.42 -20.99
C CYS A 113 1.88 -5.10 -20.65
N VAL A 114 1.44 -4.41 -19.59
CA VAL A 114 1.99 -3.12 -19.18
C VAL A 114 3.46 -3.25 -18.82
N ASP A 115 3.87 -4.28 -18.08
CA ASP A 115 5.26 -4.51 -17.70
C ASP A 115 6.14 -4.81 -18.92
N ALA A 116 5.64 -5.62 -19.87
CA ALA A 116 6.37 -5.89 -21.12
C ALA A 116 6.58 -4.61 -21.96
N CYS A 117 5.59 -3.71 -21.96
CA CYS A 117 5.68 -2.41 -22.63
C CYS A 117 6.58 -1.41 -21.87
N ALA A 118 6.41 -1.31 -20.56
CA ALA A 118 7.03 -0.27 -19.73
C ALA A 118 8.49 -0.57 -19.43
N ALA A 119 8.88 -1.83 -19.22
CA ALA A 119 10.25 -2.19 -18.86
C ALA A 119 11.33 -1.59 -19.78
N PRO A 120 11.28 -1.76 -21.12
CA PRO A 120 12.29 -1.17 -22.00
C PRO A 120 12.22 0.35 -22.11
N LYS A 121 11.07 0.98 -21.80
CA LYS A 121 10.90 2.45 -21.79
C LYS A 121 11.50 3.03 -20.50
N LEU A 122 11.19 2.41 -19.36
CA LEU A 122 11.65 2.79 -18.02
C LEU A 122 13.17 2.66 -17.88
N PHE A 123 13.73 1.50 -18.21
CA PHE A 123 15.17 1.28 -18.04
C PHE A 123 16.04 2.13 -18.97
N LYS A 124 15.49 2.72 -20.05
CA LYS A 124 16.22 3.73 -20.84
C LYS A 124 16.30 5.09 -20.18
N LYS A 125 15.41 5.38 -19.23
CA LYS A 125 15.39 6.63 -18.45
C LYS A 125 16.25 6.55 -17.19
N LEU A 126 16.46 5.33 -16.69
CA LEU A 126 17.22 5.03 -15.47
C LEU A 126 18.66 4.54 -15.72
N ALA A 127 19.01 4.24 -16.99
CA ALA A 127 20.33 3.75 -17.37
C ALA A 127 21.35 4.86 -17.63
#